data_AF-A0A369HCC1-F1
#
_entry.id   AF-A0A369HCC1-F1
#
_cell.length_a   1.000
_cell.length_b   1.000
_cell.length_c   1.000
_cell.angle_alpha   90.00
_cell.angle_beta   90.00
_cell.angle_gamma   90.00
#
_symmetry.space_group_name_H-M   'P 1'
#
loop_
_entity.id
_entity.type
_entity.pdbx_description
1 polymer ?
#
loop_
_entity_poly.entity_id
_entity_poly.type
_entity_poly.pdbx_seq_one_letter_code
_entity_poly.pdbx_strand_id
1 'polypeptide(L)'
;MQAFSTTLIAMGRASAAPTPPARDCPLQTGHRVELIPWDAADGSHVKRLVAQREACTWAEDEVFAWRDLMMRGVKTIFWIALADDSPVRDGMLKTHCHEFPKELEPLFDTAPTMAANARTPSGRAFHPVGHVALEALPDRNARFDLPRATYWVKSLYISWPLQFSGLGSAAMNHLEQIASRPPFDSEYIALDTLPADFQRSEQVLSIAFDDRGVSRPPEMRTNEDWFRRMGYRVIGRDQRLYRRRDPLSGCEVAMPGVFFKKALR
;
A
#
# COMPACT_ATOMS: atom_id res chain seq x y z
N MET A 1 5.27 14.16 -13.64
CA MET A 1 5.82 13.80 -12.32
C MET A 1 5.25 12.42 -12.02
N GLN A 2 6.05 11.35 -12.15
CA GLN A 2 5.53 9.98 -12.01
C GLN A 2 5.60 9.60 -10.54
N ALA A 3 4.47 9.71 -9.83
CA ALA A 3 4.34 9.33 -8.44
C ALA A 3 4.57 7.82 -8.27
N PHE A 4 5.29 7.45 -7.21
CA PHE A 4 5.74 6.07 -6.95
C PHE A 4 4.69 5.25 -6.19
N SER A 5 4.68 3.95 -6.46
CA SER A 5 3.87 2.98 -5.74
C SER A 5 4.75 1.94 -5.11
N THR A 6 4.30 1.47 -3.96
CA THR A 6 4.85 0.37 -3.20
C THR A 6 5.89 0.81 -2.19
N THR A 7 5.54 0.61 -0.93
CA THR A 7 6.41 0.60 0.24
C THR A 7 7.66 -0.23 -0.04
N LEU A 8 8.85 0.39 0.01
CA LEU A 8 10.04 -0.32 0.46
C LEU A 8 9.75 -0.75 1.89
N ILE A 9 9.42 -2.01 2.16
CA ILE A 9 9.87 -2.82 3.30
C ILE A 9 9.20 -4.20 3.24
N ALA A 10 10.08 -5.17 3.43
CA ALA A 10 9.94 -6.60 3.52
C ALA A 10 10.46 -7.02 4.91
N MET A 11 9.94 -8.06 5.57
CA MET A 11 10.51 -8.70 6.77
C MET A 11 10.00 -10.16 6.84
N GLY A 12 10.90 -11.08 7.10
CA GLY A 12 10.60 -12.49 7.37
C GLY A 12 10.26 -12.73 8.84
N ARG A 13 9.50 -13.80 9.12
CA ARG A 13 9.32 -14.33 10.49
C ARG A 13 10.58 -15.07 10.93
N ALA A 14 10.96 -14.95 12.20
CA ALA A 14 11.78 -15.95 12.87
C ALA A 14 10.92 -17.22 13.09
N SER A 15 11.38 -18.35 12.56
CA SER A 15 10.73 -19.65 12.77
C SER A 15 11.32 -20.33 13.99
N ALA A 16 10.51 -20.50 15.04
CA ALA A 16 10.65 -21.61 15.97
C ALA A 16 9.40 -22.47 15.80
N ALA A 17 9.54 -23.65 15.19
CA ALA A 17 8.44 -24.60 15.03
C ALA A 17 8.81 -25.90 15.74
N PRO A 18 7.86 -26.52 16.46
CA PRO A 18 7.74 -27.97 16.52
C PRO A 18 6.70 -28.45 15.50
N THR A 19 6.95 -29.64 14.95
CA THR A 19 6.24 -30.40 13.91
C THR A 19 4.70 -30.48 14.09
N PRO A 20 3.89 -30.51 13.00
CA PRO A 20 2.43 -30.49 13.11
C PRO A 20 1.80 -31.90 13.19
N PRO A 21 0.66 -32.09 13.88
CA PRO A 21 -0.26 -33.17 13.57
C PRO A 21 -1.27 -32.75 12.48
N ALA A 22 -1.93 -33.77 11.94
CA ALA A 22 -2.63 -33.77 10.66
C ALA A 22 -3.91 -32.91 10.58
N ARG A 23 -4.29 -32.69 9.32
CA ARG A 23 -5.49 -32.06 8.75
C ARG A 23 -6.71 -31.98 9.66
N ASP A 24 -7.12 -30.74 9.89
CA ASP A 24 -8.52 -30.32 9.89
C ASP A 24 -8.61 -28.99 9.13
N CYS A 25 -9.74 -28.73 8.49
CA CYS A 25 -10.03 -27.45 7.84
C CYS A 25 -10.69 -26.51 8.85
N PRO A 26 -10.14 -25.31 9.13
CA PRO A 26 -10.93 -24.25 9.76
C PRO A 26 -10.75 -22.87 9.11
N LEU A 27 -11.91 -22.24 8.83
CA LEU A 27 -12.26 -20.82 8.99
C LEU A 27 -11.27 -19.72 8.54
N GLN A 28 -11.80 -18.82 7.71
CA GLN A 28 -11.22 -17.54 7.28
C GLN A 28 -10.27 -16.91 8.31
N THR A 29 -8.99 -16.78 7.94
CA THR A 29 -7.95 -16.16 8.75
C THR A 29 -8.33 -14.73 9.15
N GLY A 30 -8.43 -14.46 10.45
CA GLY A 30 -9.05 -13.30 11.09
C GLY A 30 -8.37 -11.93 10.92
N HIS A 31 -7.88 -11.60 9.72
CA HIS A 31 -7.35 -10.28 9.38
C HIS A 31 -8.30 -9.57 8.43
N ARG A 32 -9.35 -8.94 8.99
CA ARG A 32 -10.33 -8.17 8.22
C ARG A 32 -9.93 -6.69 8.20
N VAL A 33 -9.95 -6.12 7.00
CA VAL A 33 -9.65 -4.70 6.77
C VAL A 33 -10.77 -4.04 5.99
N GLU A 34 -10.93 -2.76 6.24
CA GLU A 34 -11.83 -1.88 5.52
C GLU A 34 -11.03 -0.86 4.72
N LEU A 35 -11.50 -0.58 3.50
CA LEU A 35 -10.95 0.47 2.66
C LEU A 35 -11.90 1.66 2.69
N ILE A 36 -11.51 2.71 3.41
CA ILE A 36 -12.33 3.91 3.62
C ILE A 36 -11.78 5.01 2.71
N PRO A 37 -12.58 5.66 1.85
CA PRO A 37 -12.09 6.70 0.97
C PRO A 37 -11.42 7.84 1.75
N TRP A 38 -10.28 8.30 1.26
CA TRP A 38 -9.56 9.46 1.79
C TRP A 38 -10.28 10.75 1.40
N ASP A 39 -10.53 11.64 2.38
CA ASP A 39 -11.10 12.95 2.12
C ASP A 39 -10.00 13.98 1.82
N ALA A 40 -9.95 14.44 0.56
CA ALA A 40 -8.99 15.42 0.08
C ALA A 40 -9.23 16.84 0.62
N ALA A 41 -10.46 17.16 1.04
CA ALA A 41 -10.84 18.47 1.55
C ALA A 41 -10.70 18.57 3.08
N ASP A 42 -10.66 17.43 3.78
CA ASP A 42 -10.49 17.38 5.23
C ASP A 42 -9.01 17.50 5.62
N GLY A 43 -8.67 18.59 6.31
CA GLY A 43 -7.31 18.85 6.78
C GLY A 43 -6.74 17.76 7.70
N SER A 44 -7.59 17.04 8.43
CA SER A 44 -7.16 15.94 9.31
C SER A 44 -6.71 14.72 8.51
N HIS A 45 -7.42 14.39 7.42
CA HIS A 45 -7.05 13.33 6.49
C HIS A 45 -5.75 13.66 5.75
N VAL A 46 -5.59 14.92 5.30
CA VAL A 46 -4.35 15.38 4.66
C VAL A 46 -3.17 15.28 5.61
N LYS A 47 -3.32 15.81 6.84
CA LYS A 47 -2.27 15.77 7.85
C LYS A 47 -1.88 14.34 8.22
N ARG A 48 -2.85 13.43 8.37
CA ARG A 48 -2.59 12.02 8.64
C ARG A 48 -1.82 11.36 7.50
N LEU A 49 -2.14 11.69 6.25
CA LEU A 49 -1.50 11.07 5.10
C LEU A 49 -0.03 11.49 5.01
N VAL A 50 0.26 12.79 5.23
CA VAL A 50 1.63 13.29 5.36
C VAL A 50 2.40 12.53 6.44
N ALA A 51 1.85 12.39 7.65
CA ALA A 51 2.50 11.65 8.73
C ALA A 51 2.80 10.18 8.36
N GLN A 52 1.89 9.48 7.67
CA GLN A 52 2.15 8.12 7.20
C GLN A 52 3.19 8.07 6.07
N ARG A 53 3.29 9.10 5.22
CA ARG A 53 4.34 9.19 4.18
C ARG A 53 5.72 9.49 4.77
N GLU A 54 5.78 10.35 5.79
CA GLU A 54 6.98 10.58 6.61
C GLU A 54 7.44 9.27 7.25
N ALA A 55 6.52 8.53 7.89
CA ALA A 55 6.80 7.21 8.47
C ALA A 55 7.20 6.15 7.42
N CYS A 56 6.66 6.26 6.20
CA CYS A 56 7.07 5.46 5.05
C CYS A 56 8.44 5.89 4.49
N THR A 57 8.98 7.04 4.91
CA THR A 57 10.22 7.67 4.43
C THR A 57 10.21 7.97 2.93
N TRP A 58 9.02 8.24 2.35
CA TRP A 58 8.88 8.35 0.90
C TRP A 58 7.76 9.28 0.44
N ALA A 59 8.08 10.21 -0.47
CA ALA A 59 7.14 11.06 -1.20
C ALA A 59 6.09 11.75 -0.32
N GLU A 60 6.50 12.23 0.86
CA GLU A 60 5.62 13.05 1.71
C GLU A 60 5.30 14.39 1.04
N ASP A 61 6.24 14.92 0.27
CA ASP A 61 6.15 16.16 -0.50
C ASP A 61 5.13 16.06 -1.65
N GLU A 62 4.79 14.85 -2.10
CA GLU A 62 3.80 14.63 -3.15
C GLU A 62 2.35 14.63 -2.66
N VAL A 63 2.08 14.58 -1.34
CA VAL A 63 0.71 14.44 -0.81
C VAL A 63 -0.21 15.56 -1.29
N PHE A 64 0.30 16.79 -1.41
CA PHE A 64 -0.47 17.91 -1.93
C PHE A 64 -0.79 17.77 -3.43
N ALA A 65 0.16 17.27 -4.23
CA ALA A 65 -0.12 16.96 -5.63
C ALA A 65 -1.14 15.81 -5.77
N TRP A 66 -1.11 14.83 -4.88
CA TRP A 66 -2.09 13.75 -4.85
C TRP A 66 -3.49 14.24 -4.49
N ARG A 67 -3.60 15.27 -3.65
CA ARG A 67 -4.87 15.96 -3.38
C ARG A 67 -5.49 16.49 -4.67
N ASP A 68 -4.68 17.14 -5.51
CA ASP A 68 -5.17 17.69 -6.78
C ASP A 68 -5.55 16.58 -7.77
N LEU A 69 -4.82 15.46 -7.79
CA LEU A 69 -5.19 14.29 -8.59
C LEU A 69 -6.49 13.64 -8.10
N MET A 70 -6.73 13.59 -6.78
CA MET A 70 -7.99 13.13 -6.18
C MET A 70 -9.16 14.01 -6.61
N MET A 71 -9.02 15.34 -6.49
CA MET A 71 -10.06 16.29 -6.90
C MET A 71 -10.39 16.21 -8.40
N ARG A 72 -9.42 15.80 -9.22
CA ARG A 72 -9.62 15.58 -10.67
C ARG A 72 -10.16 14.18 -11.02
N GLY A 73 -10.38 13.31 -10.04
CA GLY A 73 -10.81 11.93 -10.25
C GLY A 73 -9.75 11.04 -10.94
N VAL A 74 -8.49 11.47 -10.97
CA VAL A 74 -7.38 10.70 -11.57
C VAL A 74 -6.82 9.69 -10.59
N LYS A 75 -6.80 10.03 -9.30
CA LYS A 75 -6.36 9.17 -8.21
C LYS A 75 -7.53 8.93 -7.27
N THR A 76 -7.58 7.76 -6.64
CA THR A 76 -8.51 7.43 -5.55
C THR A 76 -7.72 6.77 -4.44
N ILE A 77 -7.57 7.45 -3.31
CA ILE A 77 -6.84 6.97 -2.13
C ILE A 77 -7.85 6.41 -1.14
N PHE A 78 -7.48 5.29 -0.53
CA PHE A 78 -8.20 4.64 0.54
C PHE A 78 -7.30 4.52 1.75
N TRP A 79 -7.85 4.83 2.92
CA TRP A 79 -7.32 4.37 4.19
C TRP A 79 -7.51 2.87 4.33
N ILE A 80 -6.52 2.22 4.93
CA ILE A 80 -6.61 0.84 5.37
C ILE A 80 -6.86 0.89 6.88
N ALA A 81 -8.06 0.50 7.28
CA ALA A 81 -8.46 0.40 8.68
C ALA A 81 -8.73 -1.06 9.06
N LEU A 82 -8.57 -1.39 10.33
CA LEU A 82 -8.96 -2.69 10.86
C LEU A 82 -10.47 -2.72 11.03
N ALA A 83 -11.14 -3.76 10.53
CA ALA A 83 -12.58 -3.90 10.69
C ALA A 83 -12.96 -4.00 12.17
N ASP A 84 -14.09 -3.43 12.56
CA ASP A 84 -14.51 -3.39 13.97
C ASP A 84 -14.79 -4.79 14.56
N ASP A 85 -15.16 -5.75 13.71
CA ASP A 85 -15.40 -7.15 14.08
C ASP A 85 -14.12 -8.03 14.08
N SER A 86 -12.96 -7.44 13.78
CA SER A 86 -11.69 -8.18 13.69
C SER A 86 -11.19 -8.57 15.09
N PRO A 87 -10.98 -9.87 15.37
CA PRO A 87 -10.58 -10.34 16.70
C PRO A 87 -9.17 -9.88 17.11
N VAL A 88 -8.36 -9.43 16.14
CA VAL A 88 -6.99 -8.94 16.37
C VAL A 88 -6.90 -7.42 16.42
N ARG A 89 -8.03 -6.70 16.30
CA ARG A 89 -8.08 -5.25 16.16
C ARG A 89 -7.34 -4.52 17.27
N ASP A 90 -7.73 -4.77 18.52
CA ASP A 90 -7.21 -4.01 19.67
C ASP A 90 -5.72 -4.23 19.88
N GLY A 91 -5.24 -5.47 19.69
CA GLY A 91 -3.82 -5.81 19.75
C GLY A 91 -3.01 -5.07 18.69
N MET A 92 -3.49 -5.07 17.44
CA MET A 92 -2.81 -4.37 16.34
C MET A 92 -2.86 -2.85 16.49
N LEU A 93 -3.98 -2.28 16.93
CA LEU A 93 -4.06 -0.83 17.20
C LEU A 93 -3.11 -0.43 18.32
N LYS A 94 -3.03 -1.22 19.41
CA LYS A 94 -2.06 -0.97 20.47
C LYS A 94 -0.63 -0.97 19.94
N THR A 95 -0.27 -1.94 19.10
CA THR A 95 1.06 -2.01 18.46
C THR A 95 1.32 -0.81 17.54
N HIS A 96 0.35 -0.42 16.70
CA HIS A 96 0.49 0.74 15.82
C HIS A 96 0.63 2.05 16.60
N CYS A 97 -0.26 2.31 17.57
CA CYS A 97 -0.26 3.56 18.32
C CYS A 97 0.92 3.69 19.30
N HIS A 98 1.50 2.56 19.74
CA HIS A 98 2.75 2.58 20.49
C HIS A 98 3.90 3.16 19.64
N GLU A 99 3.98 2.75 18.38
CA GLU A 99 5.01 3.23 17.45
C GLU A 99 4.70 4.64 16.93
N PHE A 100 3.42 4.95 16.74
CA PHE A 100 2.95 6.24 16.23
C PHE A 100 2.00 6.91 17.22
N PRO A 101 2.49 7.48 18.34
CA PRO A 101 1.62 8.13 19.33
C PRO A 101 0.80 9.31 18.75
N LYS A 102 1.29 9.95 17.68
CA LYS A 102 0.57 11.02 16.97
C LYS A 102 -0.65 10.51 16.18
N GLU A 103 -0.79 9.20 16.03
CA GLU A 103 -1.88 8.54 15.31
C GLU A 103 -2.97 7.96 16.23
N LEU A 104 -2.87 8.20 17.56
CA LEU A 104 -3.82 7.75 18.59
C LEU A 104 -5.27 8.19 18.34
N GLU A 105 -5.47 9.43 17.91
CA GLU A 105 -6.80 9.97 17.66
C GLU A 105 -7.40 9.37 16.38
N PRO A 106 -8.68 8.98 16.37
CA PRO A 106 -9.32 8.47 15.17
C PRO A 106 -9.51 9.56 14.11
N LEU A 107 -9.66 9.14 12.86
CA LEU A 107 -10.28 9.95 11.81
C LEU A 107 -11.77 9.63 11.74
N PHE A 108 -12.53 10.49 11.06
CA PHE A 108 -13.94 10.27 10.75
C PHE A 108 -14.11 10.08 9.25
N ASP A 109 -15.02 9.19 8.85
CA ASP A 109 -15.34 8.99 7.44
C ASP A 109 -16.17 10.16 6.92
N THR A 110 -15.47 11.13 6.34
CA THR A 110 -15.98 12.41 5.84
C THR A 110 -16.04 12.50 4.32
N ALA A 111 -15.38 11.57 3.61
CA ALA A 111 -15.19 11.64 2.17
C ALA A 111 -16.53 11.55 1.39
N PRO A 112 -16.95 12.65 0.71
CA PRO A 112 -18.24 12.72 0.02
C PRO A 112 -18.23 12.03 -1.34
N THR A 113 -17.07 11.54 -1.78
CA THR A 113 -16.90 10.90 -3.09
C THR A 113 -16.03 9.65 -2.97
N MET A 114 -16.25 8.72 -3.90
CA MET A 114 -15.34 7.62 -4.19
C MET A 114 -15.06 7.64 -5.70
N ALA A 115 -13.81 7.88 -6.06
CA ALA A 115 -13.44 8.32 -7.42
C ALA A 115 -14.29 9.54 -7.84
N ALA A 116 -14.89 9.51 -9.03
CA ALA A 116 -15.74 10.59 -9.52
C ALA A 116 -17.21 10.49 -9.03
N ASN A 117 -17.55 9.56 -8.14
CA ASN A 117 -18.94 9.26 -7.79
C ASN A 117 -19.28 9.75 -6.39
N ALA A 118 -20.41 10.43 -6.26
CA ALA A 118 -20.93 10.87 -4.98
C ALA A 118 -21.27 9.66 -4.09
N ARG A 119 -21.00 9.79 -2.80
CA ARG A 119 -21.40 8.85 -1.75
C ARG A 119 -21.81 9.63 -0.51
N THR A 120 -22.59 9.00 0.35
CA THR A 120 -22.83 9.50 1.70
C THR A 120 -21.70 8.99 2.62
N PRO A 121 -20.89 9.87 3.21
CA PRO A 121 -19.91 9.46 4.22
C PRO A 121 -20.63 8.83 5.42
N SER A 122 -20.04 7.80 6.02
CA SER A 122 -20.69 7.13 7.16
C SER A 122 -20.59 7.93 8.47
N GLY A 123 -19.66 8.89 8.57
CA GLY A 123 -19.37 9.62 9.79
C GLY A 123 -18.76 8.76 10.91
N ARG A 124 -18.50 7.48 10.67
CA ARG A 124 -17.92 6.57 11.67
C ARG A 124 -16.45 6.92 11.93
N ALA A 125 -16.05 6.82 13.19
CA ALA A 125 -14.66 6.94 13.61
C ALA A 125 -13.86 5.69 13.23
N PHE A 126 -12.62 5.86 12.76
CA PHE A 126 -11.72 4.76 12.43
C PHE A 126 -10.26 5.14 12.65
N HIS A 127 -9.41 4.13 12.84
CA HIS A 127 -7.95 4.28 12.99
C HIS A 127 -7.25 3.77 11.72
N PRO A 128 -6.73 4.67 10.87
CA PRO A 128 -5.94 4.26 9.71
C PRO A 128 -4.64 3.61 10.16
N VAL A 129 -4.38 2.41 9.69
CA VAL A 129 -3.10 1.68 9.89
C VAL A 129 -2.32 1.54 8.58
N GLY A 130 -2.73 2.26 7.54
CA GLY A 130 -2.12 2.26 6.23
C GLY A 130 -2.96 2.98 5.20
N HIS A 131 -2.51 2.98 3.95
CA HIS A 131 -3.23 3.55 2.82
C HIS A 131 -2.87 2.81 1.52
N VAL A 132 -3.74 2.93 0.51
CA VAL A 132 -3.49 2.44 -0.84
C VAL A 132 -4.29 3.28 -1.83
N ALA A 133 -3.83 3.38 -3.08
CA ALA A 133 -4.50 4.17 -4.10
C ALA A 133 -4.72 3.38 -5.39
N LEU A 134 -5.78 3.74 -6.11
CA LEU A 134 -5.96 3.47 -7.53
C LEU A 134 -5.67 4.75 -8.32
N GLU A 135 -5.00 4.63 -9.46
CA GLU A 135 -4.68 5.78 -10.31
C GLU A 135 -4.88 5.44 -11.79
N ALA A 136 -5.54 6.34 -12.51
CA ALA A 136 -5.71 6.25 -13.95
C ALA A 136 -4.45 6.75 -14.65
N LEU A 137 -3.73 5.86 -15.33
CA LEU A 137 -2.51 6.18 -16.08
C LEU A 137 -2.65 5.75 -17.54
N PRO A 138 -3.42 6.49 -18.37
CA PRO A 138 -3.74 6.09 -19.74
C PRO A 138 -2.49 5.92 -20.62
N ASP A 139 -1.49 6.78 -20.49
CA ASP A 139 -0.23 6.66 -21.23
C ASP A 139 0.51 5.36 -20.89
N ARG A 140 0.42 4.93 -19.64
CA ARG A 140 1.02 3.68 -19.18
C ARG A 140 0.20 2.47 -19.61
N ASN A 141 -1.12 2.61 -19.67
CA ASN A 141 -1.99 1.59 -20.26
C ASN A 141 -1.62 1.38 -21.73
N ALA A 142 -1.46 2.45 -22.50
CA ALA A 142 -1.02 2.40 -23.90
C ALA A 142 0.38 1.75 -24.04
N ARG A 143 1.34 2.10 -23.17
CA ARG A 143 2.70 1.51 -23.19
C ARG A 143 2.70 -0.01 -23.07
N PHE A 144 1.76 -0.58 -22.32
CA PHE A 144 1.72 -2.01 -22.02
C PHE A 144 0.52 -2.74 -22.65
N ASP A 145 -0.15 -2.11 -23.61
CA ASP A 145 -1.32 -2.65 -24.30
C ASP A 145 -2.40 -3.15 -23.30
N LEU A 146 -2.71 -2.29 -22.31
CA LEU A 146 -3.73 -2.55 -21.30
C LEU A 146 -5.03 -1.83 -21.66
N PRO A 147 -6.21 -2.40 -21.34
CA PRO A 147 -7.48 -1.71 -21.52
C PRO A 147 -7.49 -0.35 -20.83
N ARG A 148 -8.14 0.64 -21.45
CA ARG A 148 -8.22 2.02 -20.94
C ARG A 148 -8.72 2.08 -19.49
N ALA A 149 -9.66 1.22 -19.12
CA ALA A 149 -10.22 1.12 -17.78
C ALA A 149 -9.29 0.47 -16.75
N THR A 150 -8.04 0.13 -17.10
CA THR A 150 -7.07 -0.44 -16.16
C THR A 150 -6.57 0.63 -15.19
N TYR A 151 -6.73 0.37 -13.89
CA TYR A 151 -6.22 1.22 -12.83
C TYR A 151 -4.91 0.67 -12.25
N TRP A 152 -4.05 1.59 -11.84
CA TRP A 152 -2.76 1.28 -11.25
C TRP A 152 -2.81 1.39 -9.73
N VAL A 153 -2.37 0.34 -9.03
CA VAL A 153 -2.18 0.38 -7.59
C VAL A 153 -1.00 1.28 -7.29
N LYS A 154 -1.28 2.41 -6.65
CA LYS A 154 -0.33 3.44 -6.24
C LYS A 154 -0.27 3.55 -4.72
N SER A 155 0.85 4.03 -4.17
CA SER A 155 0.97 4.42 -2.76
C SER A 155 0.54 3.36 -1.72
N LEU A 156 0.68 2.05 -1.97
CA LEU A 156 0.39 1.03 -0.96
C LEU A 156 1.37 1.14 0.22
N TYR A 157 0.83 1.32 1.42
CA TYR A 157 1.53 1.36 2.70
C TYR A 157 0.71 0.68 3.80
N ILE A 158 1.40 -0.13 4.59
CA ILE A 158 0.91 -0.67 5.86
C ILE A 158 1.89 -0.20 6.92
N SER A 159 1.35 0.31 8.04
CA SER A 159 2.08 0.64 9.26
C SER A 159 3.16 -0.40 9.51
N TRP A 160 4.42 0.02 9.52
CA TRP A 160 5.55 -0.91 9.55
C TRP A 160 5.54 -1.92 10.73
N PRO A 161 5.13 -1.58 11.97
CA PRO A 161 5.07 -2.59 13.04
C PRO A 161 3.96 -3.63 12.83
N LEU A 162 3.06 -3.41 11.86
CA LEU A 162 1.98 -4.33 11.50
C LEU A 162 2.23 -5.08 10.19
N GLN A 163 3.37 -4.90 9.54
CA GLN A 163 3.68 -5.66 8.32
C GLN A 163 3.85 -7.16 8.64
N PHE A 164 3.72 -8.02 7.62
CA PHE A 164 3.76 -9.50 7.75
C PHE A 164 2.66 -10.14 8.59
N SER A 165 1.68 -9.35 9.02
CA SER A 165 0.44 -9.80 9.66
C SER A 165 -0.62 -10.31 8.67
N GLY A 166 -0.41 -10.13 7.37
CA GLY A 166 -1.41 -10.43 6.34
C GLY A 166 -2.31 -9.25 5.95
N LEU A 167 -2.22 -8.10 6.62
CA LEU A 167 -3.01 -6.90 6.30
C LEU A 167 -2.82 -6.41 4.87
N GLY A 168 -1.59 -6.44 4.34
CA GLY A 168 -1.33 -6.06 2.95
C GLY A 168 -2.09 -6.93 1.95
N SER A 169 -2.13 -8.25 2.17
CA SER A 169 -2.90 -9.17 1.31
C SER A 169 -4.40 -8.93 1.43
N ALA A 170 -4.89 -8.68 2.65
CA ALA A 170 -6.30 -8.38 2.88
C ALA A 170 -6.71 -7.08 2.18
N ALA A 171 -5.88 -6.03 2.29
CA ALA A 171 -6.11 -4.74 1.65
C ALA A 171 -6.09 -4.85 0.12
N MET A 172 -5.12 -5.56 -0.45
CA MET A 172 -5.04 -5.78 -1.90
C MET A 172 -6.24 -6.58 -2.43
N ASN A 173 -6.67 -7.64 -1.73
CA ASN A 173 -7.85 -8.40 -2.12
C ASN A 173 -9.12 -7.52 -2.11
N HIS A 174 -9.28 -6.66 -1.10
CA HIS A 174 -10.41 -5.73 -1.04
C HIS A 174 -10.31 -4.67 -2.15
N LEU A 175 -9.12 -4.13 -2.42
CA LEU A 175 -8.88 -3.16 -3.47
C LEU A 175 -9.19 -3.73 -4.87
N GLU A 176 -8.81 -4.98 -5.12
CA GLU A 176 -9.13 -5.72 -6.34
C GLU A 176 -10.64 -5.89 -6.54
N GLN A 177 -11.39 -6.15 -5.45
CA GLN A 177 -12.86 -6.20 -5.48
C GLN A 177 -13.48 -4.83 -5.76
N ILE A 178 -12.94 -3.76 -5.20
CA ILE A 178 -13.37 -2.38 -5.48
C ILE A 178 -13.11 -2.04 -6.94
N ALA A 179 -11.89 -2.30 -7.43
CA ALA A 179 -11.49 -2.01 -8.80
C ALA A 179 -12.33 -2.75 -9.85
N SER A 180 -12.83 -3.95 -9.53
CA SER A 180 -13.64 -4.76 -10.44
C SER A 180 -15.13 -4.41 -10.45
N ARG A 181 -15.57 -3.42 -9.67
CA ARG A 181 -16.98 -3.02 -9.55
C ARG A 181 -17.17 -1.55 -9.93
N PRO A 182 -18.41 -1.09 -10.16
CA PRO A 182 -18.68 0.32 -10.30
C PRO A 182 -18.15 1.10 -9.08
N PRO A 183 -17.49 2.24 -9.27
CA PRO A 183 -17.41 2.98 -10.53
C PRO A 183 -16.17 2.70 -11.39
N PHE A 184 -15.30 1.78 -10.98
CA PHE A 184 -14.04 1.51 -11.69
C PHE A 184 -14.22 0.52 -12.84
N ASP A 185 -15.05 -0.51 -12.64
CA ASP A 185 -15.40 -1.54 -13.62
C ASP A 185 -14.19 -2.09 -14.41
N SER A 186 -13.07 -2.24 -13.71
CA SER A 186 -11.83 -2.65 -14.35
C SER A 186 -11.76 -4.16 -14.56
N GLU A 187 -11.34 -4.56 -15.75
CA GLU A 187 -11.02 -5.95 -16.07
C GLU A 187 -9.63 -6.35 -15.58
N TYR A 188 -8.70 -5.38 -15.51
CA TYR A 188 -7.33 -5.61 -15.06
C TYR A 188 -6.93 -4.62 -13.97
N ILE A 189 -5.99 -5.02 -13.13
CA ILE A 189 -5.30 -4.12 -12.23
C ILE A 189 -3.81 -4.22 -12.49
N ALA A 190 -3.12 -3.09 -12.47
CA ALA A 190 -1.69 -3.01 -12.73
C ALA A 190 -0.95 -2.39 -11.55
N LEU A 191 0.34 -2.69 -11.42
CA LEU A 191 1.18 -2.07 -10.40
C LEU A 191 2.64 -2.06 -10.83
N ASP A 192 3.44 -1.28 -10.11
CA ASP A 192 4.89 -1.27 -10.23
C ASP A 192 5.52 -1.42 -8.84
N THR A 193 6.65 -2.12 -8.78
CA THR A 193 7.48 -2.24 -7.57
C THR A 193 8.95 -2.33 -7.94
N LEU A 194 9.84 -2.20 -6.95
CA LEU A 194 11.25 -2.53 -7.09
C LEU A 194 11.45 -4.02 -7.45
N PRO A 195 12.45 -4.36 -8.29
CA PRO A 195 12.89 -5.73 -8.52
C PRO A 195 13.39 -6.42 -7.24
N ALA A 196 13.26 -7.74 -7.19
CA ALA A 196 13.55 -8.55 -6.02
C ALA A 196 15.05 -8.59 -5.65
N ASP A 197 15.93 -8.57 -6.64
CA ASP A 197 17.38 -8.44 -6.46
C ASP A 197 17.74 -7.06 -5.88
N PHE A 198 17.15 -6.00 -6.43
CA PHE A 198 17.36 -4.64 -5.94
C PHE A 198 16.84 -4.46 -4.50
N GLN A 199 15.67 -5.02 -4.16
CA GLN A 199 15.14 -5.01 -2.79
C GLN A 199 16.02 -5.76 -1.77
N ARG A 200 16.85 -6.69 -2.24
CA ARG A 200 17.81 -7.44 -1.41
C ARG A 200 19.20 -6.79 -1.37
N SER A 201 19.41 -5.69 -2.08
CA SER A 201 20.68 -4.98 -2.07
C SER A 201 20.98 -4.39 -0.68
N GLU A 202 22.25 -4.34 -0.30
CA GLU A 202 22.69 -3.72 0.95
C GLU A 202 22.16 -2.29 1.13
N GLN A 203 22.07 -1.53 0.03
CA GLN A 203 21.50 -0.19 0.07
C GLN A 203 20.07 -0.20 0.60
N VAL A 204 19.21 -1.08 0.09
CA VAL A 204 17.82 -1.19 0.53
C VAL A 204 17.74 -1.76 1.94
N LEU A 205 18.57 -2.76 2.26
CA LEU A 205 18.58 -3.37 3.59
C LEU A 205 19.00 -2.36 4.67
N SER A 206 20.03 -1.56 4.45
CA SER A 206 20.49 -0.54 5.40
C SER A 206 19.36 0.46 5.72
N ILE A 207 18.71 0.98 4.67
CA ILE A 207 17.62 1.96 4.83
C ILE A 207 16.39 1.35 5.53
N ALA A 208 16.07 0.10 5.19
CA ALA A 208 14.88 -0.55 5.68
C ALA A 208 15.02 -1.04 7.14
N PHE A 209 16.24 -1.35 7.59
CA PHE A 209 16.47 -2.02 8.86
C PHE A 209 17.44 -1.26 9.76
N ASP A 210 18.68 -1.11 9.30
CA ASP A 210 19.78 -0.65 10.13
C ASP A 210 19.59 0.80 10.56
N ASP A 211 19.23 1.68 9.63
CA ASP A 211 18.95 3.11 9.87
C ASP A 211 17.78 3.31 10.85
N ARG A 212 16.95 2.27 11.04
CA ARG A 212 15.77 2.27 11.92
C ARG A 212 16.04 1.53 13.24
N GLY A 213 17.23 0.96 13.43
CA GLY A 213 17.56 0.15 14.61
C GLY A 213 16.79 -1.18 14.68
N VAL A 214 16.31 -1.69 13.54
CA VAL A 214 15.54 -2.92 13.45
C VAL A 214 16.42 -4.05 12.91
N SER A 215 16.35 -5.23 13.52
CA SER A 215 17.10 -6.40 13.04
C SER A 215 16.64 -6.84 11.65
N ARG A 216 17.60 -7.05 10.74
CA ARG A 216 17.35 -7.64 9.43
C ARG A 216 16.77 -9.06 9.58
N PRO A 217 15.80 -9.48 8.75
CA PRO A 217 15.24 -10.82 8.81
C PRO A 217 16.25 -11.84 8.26
N PRO A 218 16.16 -13.11 8.69
CA PRO A 218 16.99 -14.18 8.13
C PRO A 218 16.68 -14.44 6.65
N GLU A 219 15.43 -14.23 6.23
CA GLU A 219 15.01 -14.35 4.84
C GLU A 219 14.27 -13.10 4.38
N MET A 220 14.74 -12.51 3.27
CA MET A 220 14.15 -11.31 2.70
C MET A 220 13.01 -11.62 1.73
N ARG A 221 11.77 -11.33 2.17
CA ARG A 221 10.54 -11.49 1.37
C ARG A 221 10.25 -10.25 0.55
N THR A 222 10.56 -10.25 -0.74
CA THR A 222 10.39 -9.04 -1.57
C THR A 222 8.94 -8.80 -2.00
N ASN A 223 8.63 -7.54 -2.32
CA ASN A 223 7.33 -7.18 -2.91
C ASN A 223 7.10 -7.86 -4.26
N GLU A 224 8.13 -8.01 -5.10
CA GLU A 224 8.01 -8.70 -6.39
C GLU A 224 7.58 -10.16 -6.18
N ASP A 225 8.20 -10.87 -5.23
CA ASP A 225 7.82 -12.25 -4.94
C ASP A 225 6.42 -12.34 -4.30
N TRP A 226 6.05 -11.34 -3.47
CA TRP A 226 4.72 -11.26 -2.89
C TRP A 226 3.63 -11.03 -3.94
N PHE A 227 3.80 -10.06 -4.84
CA PHE A 227 2.82 -9.82 -5.92
C PHE A 227 2.69 -11.02 -6.86
N ARG A 228 3.79 -11.72 -7.17
CA ARG A 228 3.74 -12.98 -7.94
C ARG A 228 2.87 -14.03 -7.24
N ARG A 229 3.04 -14.21 -5.92
CA ARG A 229 2.20 -15.13 -5.13
C ARG A 229 0.73 -14.70 -5.10
N MET A 230 0.45 -13.39 -5.18
CA MET A 230 -0.91 -12.86 -5.31
C MET A 230 -1.53 -13.01 -6.71
N GLY A 231 -0.82 -13.63 -7.65
CA GLY A 231 -1.31 -13.91 -9.00
C GLY A 231 -0.95 -12.86 -10.05
N TYR A 232 -0.20 -11.82 -9.69
CA TYR A 232 0.27 -10.82 -10.64
C TYR A 232 1.31 -11.42 -11.60
N ARG A 233 1.32 -10.93 -12.84
CA ARG A 233 2.23 -11.33 -13.91
C ARG A 233 3.05 -10.14 -14.39
N VAL A 234 4.35 -10.34 -14.59
CA VAL A 234 5.26 -9.31 -15.07
C VAL A 234 4.91 -8.92 -16.51
N ILE A 235 4.83 -7.62 -16.78
CA ILE A 235 4.55 -7.05 -18.11
C ILE A 235 5.67 -6.15 -18.63
N GLY A 236 6.65 -5.81 -17.79
CA GLY A 236 7.78 -4.99 -18.20
C GLY A 236 8.75 -4.71 -17.06
N ARG A 237 9.90 -4.15 -17.42
CA ARG A 237 10.92 -3.63 -16.50
C ARG A 237 11.45 -2.30 -17.03
N ASP A 238 11.94 -1.48 -16.12
CA ASP A 238 12.55 -0.19 -16.45
C ASP A 238 13.66 0.10 -15.45
N GLN A 239 14.89 0.28 -15.94
CA GLN A 239 16.07 0.44 -15.08
C GLN A 239 16.11 1.79 -14.34
N ARG A 240 15.26 2.75 -14.75
CA ARG A 240 15.24 4.11 -14.20
C ARG A 240 13.81 4.54 -13.88
N LEU A 241 12.98 3.60 -13.45
CA LEU A 241 11.59 3.85 -13.14
C LEU A 241 11.46 4.89 -12.03
N TYR A 242 12.28 4.77 -10.99
CA TYR A 242 12.19 5.63 -9.82
C TYR A 242 13.37 6.58 -9.70
N ARG A 243 13.14 7.71 -9.02
CA ARG A 243 14.18 8.66 -8.64
C ARG A 243 14.04 8.92 -7.15
N ARG A 244 15.11 8.64 -6.42
CA ARG A 244 15.20 8.94 -4.99
C ARG A 244 16.28 10.00 -4.81
N ARG A 245 15.95 11.07 -4.09
CA ARG A 245 16.97 11.98 -3.59
C ARG A 245 17.60 11.36 -2.35
N ASP A 246 18.91 11.15 -2.39
CA ASP A 246 19.66 10.72 -1.23
C ASP A 246 19.71 11.86 -0.19
N PRO A 247 19.26 11.62 1.06
CA PRO A 247 19.13 12.69 2.04
C PRO A 247 20.49 13.24 2.54
N LEU A 248 21.57 12.46 2.43
CA LEU A 248 22.90 12.87 2.89
C LEU A 248 23.65 13.67 1.82
N SER A 249 23.70 13.13 0.59
CA SER A 249 24.45 13.71 -0.52
C SER A 249 23.63 14.65 -1.39
N GLY A 250 22.30 14.66 -1.25
CA GLY A 250 21.37 15.41 -2.11
C GLY A 250 21.29 14.90 -3.55
N CYS A 251 22.03 13.84 -3.91
CA CYS A 251 22.09 13.31 -5.25
C CYS A 251 20.82 12.52 -5.61
N GLU A 252 20.37 12.63 -6.85
CA GLU A 252 19.29 11.79 -7.36
C GLU A 252 19.84 10.43 -7.83
N VAL A 253 19.35 9.36 -7.20
CA VAL A 253 19.62 7.98 -7.59
C VAL A 253 18.44 7.45 -8.38
N ALA A 254 18.71 6.99 -9.60
CA ALA A 254 17.72 6.26 -10.38
C ALA A 254 17.61 4.82 -9.85
N MET A 255 16.38 4.32 -9.67
CA MET A 255 16.14 2.96 -9.21
C MET A 255 15.32 2.18 -10.24
N PRO A 256 15.57 0.88 -10.37
CA PRO A 256 14.87 0.04 -11.32
C PRO A 256 13.45 -0.27 -10.83
N GLY A 257 12.58 -0.66 -11.75
CA GLY A 257 11.21 -1.04 -11.50
C GLY A 257 10.79 -2.23 -12.35
N VAL A 258 9.86 -3.01 -11.82
CA VAL A 258 9.16 -4.09 -12.51
C VAL A 258 7.66 -3.80 -12.49
N PHE A 259 7.02 -3.95 -13.65
CA PHE A 259 5.60 -3.71 -13.84
C PHE A 259 4.85 -5.02 -13.87
N PHE A 260 3.65 -5.01 -13.32
CA PHE A 260 2.76 -6.16 -13.20
C PHE A 260 1.36 -5.84 -13.69
N LYS A 261 0.65 -6.87 -14.14
CA LYS A 261 -0.81 -6.88 -14.28
C LYS A 261 -1.43 -8.12 -13.63
N LYS A 262 -2.71 -8.04 -13.30
CA LYS A 262 -3.55 -9.15 -12.88
C LYS A 262 -4.95 -8.95 -13.45
N ALA A 263 -5.55 -10.02 -13.98
CA ALA A 263 -6.96 -10.03 -14.37
C ALA A 263 -7.84 -10.08 -13.12
N LEU A 264 -8.91 -9.31 -13.11
CA LEU A 264 -9.89 -9.25 -12.02
C LEU A 264 -11.15 -10.07 -12.32
N ARG A 265 -11.31 -10.53 -13.56
CA ARG A 265 -12.42 -11.35 -14.07
C ARG A 265 -11.87 -12.43 -15.00
#